data_AF-A0A136WGR0-F1
#
_entry.id   AF-A0A136WGR0-F1
#
_cell.length_a   1.000
_cell.length_b   1.000
_cell.length_c   1.000
_cell.angle_alpha   90.00
_cell.angle_beta   90.00
_cell.angle_gamma   90.00
#
_symmetry.space_group_name_H-M   'P 1'
#
loop_
_entity.id
_entity.type
_entity.pdbx_description
1 polymer ?
#
loop_
_entity_poly.entity_id
_entity_poly.type
_entity_poly.pdbx_seq_one_letter_code
_entity_poly.pdbx_strand_id
1 'polypeptide(L)'
;MKKTILKTDEEKGLLAKLASGILDGMVGNEKTYSGYKDVYCGKYIKDGEPISYREGESSRFFNGKENERVPGKRTEEHYDTEERKLEFLQRYGWLTDDEDAKAYSAKFKPKK
;
A
#
# COMPACT_ATOMS: atom_id res chain seq x y z
N MET A 1 21.98 -13.76 17.81
CA MET A 1 21.72 -12.44 18.42
C MET A 1 20.94 -11.61 17.43
N LYS A 2 19.67 -11.27 17.70
CA LYS A 2 18.94 -10.30 16.87
C LYS A 2 19.51 -8.92 17.19
N LYS A 3 20.15 -8.28 16.21
CA LYS A 3 20.63 -6.91 16.33
C LYS A 3 19.37 -6.04 16.43
N THR A 4 19.07 -5.52 17.62
CA THR A 4 18.02 -4.51 17.77
C THR A 4 18.51 -3.28 17.03
N ILE A 5 18.02 -3.07 15.81
CA ILE A 5 18.31 -1.86 15.06
C ILE A 5 17.56 -0.75 15.78
N LEU A 6 18.32 0.16 16.40
CA LEU A 6 17.76 1.37 16.99
C LEU A 6 17.15 2.20 15.86
N LYS A 7 15.83 2.38 15.92
CA LYS A 7 15.08 3.23 14.99
C LYS A 7 15.42 4.69 15.24
N THR A 8 15.56 5.47 14.18
CA THR A 8 15.78 6.92 14.29
C THR A 8 14.53 7.62 14.82
N ASP A 9 14.65 8.84 15.32
CA ASP A 9 13.48 9.58 15.83
C ASP A 9 12.48 9.93 14.71
N GLU A 10 12.98 10.12 13.48
CA GLU A 10 12.14 10.22 12.28
C GLU A 10 11.33 8.93 12.04
N GLU A 11 11.98 7.76 12.08
CA GLU A 11 11.32 6.47 11.89
C GLU A 11 10.28 6.19 12.98
N LYS A 12 10.58 6.53 14.23
CA LYS A 12 9.60 6.45 15.32
C LYS A 12 8.42 7.38 15.08
N GLY A 13 8.66 8.59 14.60
CA GLY A 13 7.61 9.55 14.25
C GLY A 13 6.69 9.02 13.16
N LEU A 14 7.25 8.43 12.10
CA LEU A 14 6.48 7.82 11.02
C LEU A 14 5.67 6.61 11.49
N LEU A 15 6.24 5.75 12.32
CA LEU A 15 5.53 4.62 12.92
C LEU A 15 4.39 5.09 13.83
N ALA A 16 4.59 6.17 14.59
CA ALA A 16 3.54 6.77 15.41
C ALA A 16 2.40 7.34 14.56
N LYS A 17 2.72 7.97 13.41
CA LYS A 17 1.71 8.42 12.44
C LYS A 17 0.91 7.27 11.84
N LEU A 18 1.58 6.17 11.47
CA LEU A 18 0.86 4.96 11.04
C LEU A 18 -0.07 4.47 12.15
N ALA A 19 0.44 4.31 13.37
CA ALA A 19 -0.34 3.81 14.51
C ALA A 19 -1.52 4.72 14.89
N SER A 20 -1.43 6.03 14.64
CA SER A 20 -2.53 6.98 14.88
C SER A 20 -3.59 6.99 13.79
N GLY A 21 -3.33 6.33 12.65
CA GLY A 21 -4.21 6.32 11.49
C GLY A 21 -4.18 7.61 10.66
N ILE A 22 -3.28 8.56 10.95
CA ILE A 22 -3.22 9.82 10.18
C ILE A 22 -2.81 9.60 8.72
N LEU A 23 -2.17 8.46 8.43
CA LEU A 23 -1.75 8.05 7.09
C LEU A 23 -2.73 7.07 6.42
N ASP A 24 -3.85 6.73 7.07
CA ASP A 24 -4.83 5.80 6.52
C ASP A 24 -5.49 6.36 5.25
N GLY A 25 -5.79 5.47 4.31
CA GLY A 25 -6.36 5.81 3.01
C GLY A 25 -5.51 5.33 1.83
N MET A 26 -5.88 5.78 0.64
CA MET A 26 -5.19 5.40 -0.60
C MET A 26 -3.80 6.05 -0.68
N VAL A 27 -2.80 5.26 -1.07
CA VAL A 27 -1.43 5.73 -1.30
C VAL A 27 -1.20 5.86 -2.80
N GLY A 28 -1.33 7.08 -3.30
CA GLY A 28 -1.35 7.37 -4.73
C GLY A 28 -2.59 6.83 -5.43
N ASN A 29 -2.55 6.80 -6.77
CA ASN A 29 -3.66 6.32 -7.60
C ASN A 29 -3.54 4.82 -7.87
N GLU A 30 -4.70 4.15 -7.98
CA GLU A 30 -4.77 2.80 -8.55
C GLU A 30 -4.25 2.82 -9.99
N LYS A 31 -3.51 1.78 -10.36
CA LYS A 31 -3.04 1.55 -11.73
C LYS A 31 -3.83 0.43 -12.37
N THR A 32 -4.39 0.70 -13.54
CA THR A 32 -5.00 -0.31 -14.39
C THR A 32 -3.99 -0.78 -15.44
N TYR A 33 -3.80 -2.09 -15.51
CA TYR A 33 -3.01 -2.74 -16.55
C TYR A 33 -3.97 -3.49 -17.48
N SER A 34 -4.20 -2.91 -18.66
CA SER A 34 -5.11 -3.46 -19.66
C SER A 34 -4.42 -4.38 -20.66
N GLY A 35 -5.16 -5.35 -21.17
CA GLY A 35 -4.69 -6.38 -22.08
C GLY A 35 -5.82 -7.33 -22.44
N TYR A 36 -5.60 -8.65 -22.31
CA TYR A 36 -6.68 -9.64 -22.46
C TYR A 36 -7.72 -9.57 -21.33
N LYS A 37 -7.28 -9.20 -20.12
CA LYS A 37 -8.13 -8.89 -18.95
C LYS A 37 -7.50 -7.75 -18.18
N ASP A 38 -8.32 -6.88 -17.61
CA ASP A 38 -7.83 -5.81 -16.76
C ASP A 38 -7.32 -6.35 -15.42
N VAL A 39 -6.25 -5.72 -14.93
CA VAL A 39 -5.69 -5.93 -13.60
C VAL A 39 -5.53 -4.59 -12.92
N TYR A 40 -6.11 -4.47 -11.74
CA TYR A 40 -6.07 -3.28 -10.88
C TYR A 40 -5.00 -3.47 -9.81
N CYS A 41 -4.06 -2.54 -9.71
CA CYS A 41 -2.97 -2.57 -8.75
C CYS A 41 -2.98 -1.27 -7.95
N GLY A 42 -3.12 -1.37 -6.62
CA GLY A 42 -3.15 -0.19 -5.77
C GLY A 42 -2.45 -0.41 -4.44
N LYS A 43 -2.43 0.67 -3.65
CA LYS A 43 -1.85 0.71 -2.31
C LYS A 43 -2.76 1.49 -1.40
N TYR A 44 -2.91 1.03 -0.19
CA TYR A 44 -3.62 1.76 0.84
C TYR A 44 -3.00 1.46 2.19
N ILE A 45 -3.28 2.31 3.17
CA ILE A 45 -2.97 2.08 4.57
C ILE A 45 -4.31 1.96 5.28
N LYS A 46 -4.45 0.92 6.11
CA LYS A 46 -5.65 0.68 6.90
C LYS A 46 -5.24 0.26 8.30
N ASP A 47 -5.80 0.92 9.30
CA ASP A 47 -5.51 0.65 10.72
C ASP A 47 -3.99 0.70 10.99
N GLY A 48 -3.28 1.63 10.33
CA GLY A 48 -1.83 1.77 10.42
C GLY A 48 -1.01 0.66 9.76
N GLU A 49 -1.62 -0.22 8.98
CA GLU A 49 -0.96 -1.26 8.20
C GLU A 49 -1.02 -0.93 6.70
N PRO A 50 0.14 -0.72 6.05
CA PRO A 50 0.21 -0.59 4.61
C PRO A 50 -0.06 -1.92 3.90
N ILE A 51 -0.82 -1.86 2.79
CA ILE A 51 -1.19 -2.98 1.96
C ILE A 51 -0.96 -2.61 0.49
N SER A 52 -0.28 -3.48 -0.26
CA SER A 52 -0.28 -3.46 -1.73
C SER A 52 -1.22 -4.54 -2.24
N TYR A 53 -2.11 -4.23 -3.16
CA TYR A 53 -3.01 -5.22 -3.76
C TYR A 53 -2.87 -5.32 -5.26
N ARG A 54 -3.27 -6.49 -5.77
CA ARG A 54 -3.49 -6.79 -7.18
C ARG A 54 -4.83 -7.50 -7.31
N GLU A 55 -5.74 -6.96 -8.08
CA GLU A 55 -7.10 -7.45 -8.28
C GLU A 55 -7.36 -7.67 -9.78
N GLY A 56 -7.89 -8.84 -10.14
CA GLY A 56 -8.31 -9.11 -11.52
C GLY A 56 -9.64 -8.43 -11.88
N GLU A 57 -9.98 -8.45 -13.16
CA GLU A 57 -11.30 -8.02 -13.63
C GLU A 57 -12.44 -8.82 -12.99
N SER A 58 -13.51 -8.13 -12.57
CA SER A 58 -14.74 -8.78 -12.13
C SER A 58 -15.54 -9.30 -13.31
N SER A 59 -16.12 -10.49 -13.21
CA SER A 59 -16.99 -11.04 -14.24
C SER A 59 -18.47 -10.89 -13.88
N ARG A 60 -19.33 -10.99 -14.89
CA ARG A 60 -20.79 -11.12 -14.71
C ARG A 60 -21.28 -12.37 -15.42
N PHE A 61 -22.25 -13.06 -14.84
CA PHE A 61 -22.92 -14.19 -15.48
C PHE A 61 -24.41 -14.19 -15.11
N PHE A 62 -25.24 -14.77 -15.98
CA PHE A 62 -26.67 -14.91 -15.72
C PHE A 62 -26.94 -16.20 -14.94
N ASN A 63 -27.54 -16.10 -13.74
CA ASN A 63 -27.81 -17.25 -12.86
C ASN A 63 -29.14 -17.97 -13.19
N GLY A 64 -29.83 -17.58 -14.27
CA GLY A 64 -31.16 -18.06 -14.62
C GLY A 64 -32.31 -17.14 -14.16
N LYS A 65 -32.03 -16.11 -13.37
CA LYS A 65 -32.99 -15.08 -12.92
C LYS A 65 -32.46 -13.66 -13.13
N GLU A 66 -31.20 -13.41 -12.77
CA GLU A 66 -30.53 -12.12 -12.89
C GLU A 66 -29.04 -12.25 -13.22
N ASN A 67 -28.38 -11.12 -13.47
CA ASN A 67 -26.92 -11.09 -13.64
C ASN A 67 -26.25 -10.94 -12.28
N GLU A 68 -25.45 -11.93 -11.89
CA GLU A 68 -24.60 -11.86 -10.72
C GLU A 68 -23.21 -11.32 -11.10
N ARG A 69 -22.62 -10.51 -10.21
CA ARG A 69 -21.24 -10.03 -10.34
C ARG A 69 -20.33 -10.84 -9.42
N VAL A 70 -19.28 -11.41 -10.00
CA VAL A 70 -18.21 -12.08 -9.25
C VAL A 70 -17.00 -11.15 -9.19
N PRO A 71 -16.53 -10.73 -8.00
CA PRO A 71 -15.31 -9.96 -7.87
C PRO A 71 -14.13 -10.69 -8.50
N GLY A 72 -13.19 -9.93 -9.07
CA GLY A 72 -11.95 -10.53 -9.56
C GLY A 72 -11.11 -11.07 -8.42
N LYS A 73 -10.22 -12.01 -8.73
CA LYS A 73 -9.30 -12.55 -7.73
C LYS A 73 -8.38 -11.44 -7.21
N ARG A 74 -8.35 -11.24 -5.90
CA ARG A 74 -7.49 -10.28 -5.21
C ARG A 74 -6.35 -10.98 -4.47
N THR A 75 -5.16 -10.42 -4.56
CA THR A 75 -3.99 -10.80 -3.75
C THR A 75 -3.43 -9.56 -3.08
N GLU A 76 -3.09 -9.68 -1.80
CA GLU A 76 -2.57 -8.59 -0.97
C GLU A 76 -1.20 -8.92 -0.40
N GLU A 77 -0.30 -7.94 -0.40
CA GLU A 77 0.95 -7.94 0.33
C GLU A 77 0.79 -7.00 1.53
N HIS A 78 0.89 -7.56 2.72
CA HIS A 78 0.76 -6.89 4.01
C HIS A 78 2.14 -6.45 4.52
N TYR A 79 2.25 -5.22 5.01
CA TYR A 79 3.46 -4.67 5.63
C TYR A 79 3.23 -4.60 7.15
N ASP A 80 3.27 -5.76 7.77
CA ASP A 80 2.78 -6.05 9.13
C ASP A 80 3.81 -5.78 10.24
N THR A 81 5.11 -5.80 9.93
CA THR A 81 6.17 -5.45 10.90
C THR A 81 6.61 -4.00 10.76
N GLU A 82 7.16 -3.42 11.84
CA GLU A 82 7.67 -2.04 11.80
C GLU A 82 8.71 -1.82 10.69
N GLU A 83 9.59 -2.81 10.46
CA GLU A 83 10.61 -2.75 9.41
C GLU A 83 9.95 -2.73 8.02
N ARG A 84 8.90 -3.53 7.80
CA ARG A 84 8.16 -3.54 6.53
C ARG A 84 7.34 -2.26 6.36
N LYS A 85 6.73 -1.74 7.41
CA LYS A 85 6.07 -0.42 7.39
C LYS A 85 7.03 0.68 6.94
N LEU A 86 8.25 0.69 7.48
CA LEU A 86 9.28 1.62 7.04
C LEU A 86 9.72 1.36 5.60
N GLU A 87 9.93 0.11 5.17
CA GLU A 87 10.22 -0.24 3.77
C GLU A 87 9.14 0.29 2.81
N PHE A 88 7.87 0.18 3.18
CA PHE A 88 6.76 0.74 2.42
C PHE A 88 6.89 2.26 2.28
N LEU A 89 7.13 2.97 3.40
CA LEU A 89 7.29 4.43 3.39
C LEU A 89 8.56 4.87 2.64
N GLN A 90 9.65 4.10 2.68
CA GLN A 90 10.84 4.39 1.86
C GLN A 90 10.50 4.36 0.37
N ARG A 91 9.78 3.33 -0.09
CA ARG A 91 9.44 3.14 -1.52
C ARG A 91 8.31 4.03 -2.02
N TYR A 92 7.29 4.23 -1.19
CA TYR A 92 6.00 4.78 -1.60
C TYR A 92 5.56 6.00 -0.80
N GLY A 93 6.32 6.44 0.21
CA GLY A 93 5.98 7.62 1.02
C GLY A 93 5.80 8.89 0.17
N TRP A 94 6.51 9.00 -0.95
CA TRP A 94 6.34 10.10 -1.91
C TRP A 94 4.96 10.17 -2.61
N LEU A 95 4.13 9.12 -2.49
CA LEU A 95 2.76 9.06 -3.01
C LEU A 95 1.70 9.40 -1.95
N THR A 96 2.09 9.54 -0.69
CA THR A 96 1.19 9.95 0.40
C THR A 96 0.99 11.46 0.40
N ASP A 97 -0.04 11.95 1.08
CA ASP A 97 -0.22 13.38 1.34
C ASP A 97 0.31 13.80 2.72
N ASP A 98 1.47 13.26 3.11
CA ASP A 98 2.16 13.62 4.35
C ASP A 98 3.60 14.05 4.05
N GLU A 99 3.97 15.23 4.53
CA GLU A 99 5.29 15.84 4.23
C GLU A 99 6.45 15.03 4.83
N ASP A 100 6.29 14.45 6.02
CA ASP A 100 7.34 13.64 6.64
C ASP A 100 7.54 12.33 5.87
N ALA A 101 6.44 11.68 5.43
CA ALA A 101 6.51 10.49 4.61
C ALA A 101 7.13 10.76 3.22
N LYS A 102 6.80 11.91 2.59
CA LYS A 102 7.43 12.35 1.34
C LYS A 102 8.93 12.60 1.53
N ALA A 103 9.31 13.31 2.59
CA ALA A 103 10.70 13.64 2.91
C ALA A 103 11.52 12.38 3.21
N TYR A 104 10.96 11.44 3.98
CA TYR A 104 11.60 10.17 4.28
C TYR A 104 11.86 9.36 3.00
N SER A 105 10.84 9.20 2.15
CA SER A 105 10.98 8.49 0.88
C SER A 105 12.04 9.11 -0.04
N ALA A 106 12.14 10.44 -0.07
CA ALA A 106 13.11 11.15 -0.91
C ALA A 106 14.57 10.79 -0.59
N LYS A 107 14.89 10.42 0.67
CA LYS A 107 16.24 10.02 1.09
C LYS A 107 16.74 8.73 0.42
N PHE A 108 15.81 7.87 -0.01
CA PHE A 108 16.10 6.55 -0.59
C PHE A 108 15.95 6.52 -2.12
N LYS A 109 15.56 7.64 -2.74
CA LYS A 109 15.52 7.73 -4.20
C LYS A 109 16.95 7.71 -4.76
N PRO A 110 17.22 6.94 -5.82
CA PRO A 110 18.53 6.95 -6.45
C PRO A 110 18.85 8.37 -6.96
N LYS A 111 20.04 8.87 -6.61
CA LYS A 111 20.57 10.11 -7.18
C LYS A 111 20.96 9.83 -8.63
N LYS A 112 20.51 10.69 -9.55
CA LYS A 112 20.96 10.67 -10.95
C LYS A 112 22.43 11.03 -11.07
#